data_AF-A0A7C3V3J1-F1
#
_entry.id   AF-A0A7C3V3J1-F1
#
_cell.length_a   1.000
_cell.length_b   1.000
_cell.length_c   1.000
_cell.angle_alpha   90.00
_cell.angle_beta   90.00
_cell.angle_gamma   90.00
#
_symmetry.space_group_name_H-M   'P 1'
#
loop_
_entity.id
_entity.type
_entity.pdbx_description
1 polymer ?
#
loop_
_entity_poly.entity_id
_entity_poly.type
_entity_poly.pdbx_seq_one_letter_code
_entity_poly.pdbx_strand_id
1 'polypeptide(L)'
;MIFIAGLEKLIPVPIHLAAKEAKRRDCVYGMGMVAGLVPCKRGITVTEIEAIRILTGAEAVPIASGGLGGAEGAITLMIKGEKDQVEKAIKYVEESKGAKLPQFRLRSCHGCPNVNCRFPLTGKTWM
;
A
#
# COMPACT_ATOMS: atom_id res chain seq x y z
N MET A 1 18.54 8.18 -1.16
CA MET A 1 17.11 8.36 -1.46
C MET A 1 16.30 7.62 -0.42
N ILE A 2 15.26 8.27 0.11
CA ILE A 2 14.34 7.69 1.10
C ILE A 2 13.02 7.45 0.38
N PHE A 3 12.46 6.25 0.56
CA PHE A 3 11.13 5.90 0.09
C PHE A 3 10.20 5.76 1.28
N ILE A 4 9.24 6.67 1.39
CA ILE A 4 8.14 6.52 2.34
C ILE A 4 7.10 5.60 1.72
N ALA A 5 6.83 4.47 2.37
CA ALA A 5 5.89 3.47 1.90
C ALA A 5 5.06 2.99 3.07
N GLY A 6 3.74 3.12 2.96
CA GLY A 6 2.86 2.60 3.99
C GLY A 6 2.75 1.07 3.94
N LEU A 7 2.52 0.47 5.10
CA LEU A 7 2.37 -0.98 5.27
C LEU A 7 1.17 -1.56 4.51
N GLU A 8 0.18 -0.76 4.12
CA GLU A 8 -0.95 -1.19 3.29
C GLU A 8 -0.50 -1.60 1.88
N LYS A 9 0.65 -1.09 1.42
CA LYS A 9 1.28 -1.45 0.15
C LYS A 9 2.35 -2.54 0.30
N LEU A 10 2.42 -3.21 1.44
CA LEU A 10 3.44 -4.22 1.70
C LEU A 10 3.34 -5.38 0.70
N ILE A 11 4.46 -5.63 0.01
CA ILE A 11 4.67 -6.85 -0.76
C ILE A 11 5.50 -7.77 0.14
N PRO A 12 4.95 -8.89 0.66
CA PRO A 12 5.62 -9.75 1.63
C PRO A 12 6.70 -10.65 1.00
N VAL A 13 7.34 -10.17 -0.07
CA VAL A 13 8.48 -10.79 -0.74
C VAL A 13 9.45 -9.70 -1.18
N PRO A 14 10.77 -9.99 -1.31
CA PRO A 14 11.72 -9.02 -1.84
C PRO A 14 11.27 -8.46 -3.20
N ILE A 15 11.27 -7.13 -3.33
CA ILE A 15 10.70 -6.43 -4.49
C ILE A 15 11.30 -6.88 -5.84
N HIS A 16 12.58 -7.25 -5.85
CA HIS A 16 13.26 -7.72 -7.05
C HIS A 16 12.75 -9.10 -7.51
N LEU A 17 12.32 -9.96 -6.59
CA LEU A 17 11.68 -11.24 -6.91
C LEU A 17 10.27 -11.00 -7.45
N ALA A 18 9.48 -10.16 -6.78
CA ALA A 18 8.16 -9.78 -7.29
C ALA A 18 8.24 -9.17 -8.70
N ALA A 19 9.24 -8.32 -8.96
CA ALA A 19 9.45 -7.71 -10.27
C ALA A 19 9.82 -8.72 -11.34
N LYS A 20 10.61 -9.74 -11.00
CA LYS A 20 10.97 -10.83 -11.90
C LYS A 20 9.75 -11.65 -12.33
N GLU A 21 8.79 -11.87 -11.41
CA GLU A 21 7.57 -12.64 -11.69
C GLU A 21 6.48 -11.81 -12.38
N ALA A 22 6.43 -10.50 -12.16
CA ALA A 22 5.46 -9.58 -12.76
C ALA A 22 5.73 -9.29 -14.25
N LYS A 23 5.85 -10.33 -15.08
CA LYS A 23 6.01 -10.24 -16.53
C LYS A 23 4.65 -10.14 -17.21
N ARG A 24 4.50 -9.15 -18.09
CA ARG A 24 3.29 -9.01 -18.93
C ARG A 24 3.24 -10.07 -20.03
N ARG A 25 4.39 -10.36 -20.63
CA ARG A 25 4.57 -11.44 -21.61
C ARG A 25 4.40 -12.77 -20.87
N ASP A 26 3.70 -13.71 -21.50
CA ASP A 26 3.41 -15.06 -20.98
C ASP A 26 2.42 -15.13 -19.80
N CYS A 27 1.89 -14.00 -19.34
CA CYS A 27 0.76 -14.00 -18.43
C CYS A 27 -0.46 -14.61 -19.14
N VAL A 28 -0.95 -15.76 -18.66
CA VAL A 28 -2.10 -16.47 -19.24
C VAL A 28 -3.43 -15.84 -18.79
N TYR A 29 -3.52 -15.42 -17.53
CA TYR A 29 -4.74 -14.93 -16.92
C TYR A 29 -4.47 -13.73 -15.99
N GLY A 30 -5.39 -12.77 -15.96
CA GLY A 30 -5.38 -11.64 -15.03
C GLY A 30 -6.80 -11.13 -14.77
N MET A 31 -7.04 -10.59 -13.58
CA MET A 31 -8.34 -10.01 -13.18
C MET A 31 -8.49 -8.56 -13.65
N GLY A 32 -7.89 -8.19 -14.79
CA GLY A 32 -7.78 -6.81 -15.22
C GLY A 32 -6.67 -6.57 -16.24
N MET A 33 -6.16 -5.35 -16.27
CA MET A 33 -4.96 -5.01 -17.03
C MET A 33 -3.73 -5.69 -16.41
N VAL A 34 -3.00 -6.46 -17.22
CA VAL A 34 -1.74 -7.06 -16.77
C VAL A 34 -0.67 -5.98 -16.68
N ALA A 35 -0.25 -5.65 -15.45
CA ALA A 35 0.79 -4.68 -15.18
C ALA A 35 2.16 -5.37 -14.98
N GLY A 36 3.23 -4.61 -15.20
CA GLY A 36 4.58 -5.03 -14.86
C GLY A 36 5.05 -4.22 -13.66
N LEU A 37 5.95 -4.78 -12.86
CA LEU A 37 6.50 -4.12 -11.67
C LEU A 37 7.93 -3.66 -11.95
N VAL A 38 8.17 -2.35 -11.83
CA VAL A 38 9.51 -1.75 -12.00
C VAL A 38 10.04 -1.37 -10.63
N PRO A 39 11.08 -2.06 -10.11
CA PRO A 39 11.64 -1.73 -8.81
C PRO A 39 12.40 -0.41 -8.90
N CYS A 40 12.22 0.44 -7.88
CA CYS A 40 13.01 1.65 -7.74
C CYS A 40 14.49 1.32 -7.48
N LYS A 41 15.40 2.21 -7.88
CA LYS A 41 16.84 2.10 -7.59
C LYS A 41 17.11 2.09 -6.08
N ARG A 42 18.35 1.72 -5.69
CA ARG A 42 18.80 1.58 -4.30
C ARG A 42 18.41 2.79 -3.42
N GLY A 43 17.79 2.51 -2.28
CA GLY A 43 17.36 3.51 -1.29
C GLY A 43 16.96 2.84 0.02
N ILE A 44 16.55 3.66 1.00
CA ILE A 44 16.06 3.20 2.30
C ILE A 44 14.55 3.34 2.30
N THR A 45 13.83 2.26 2.57
CA THR A 45 12.38 2.29 2.78
C THR A 45 12.09 2.61 4.24
N VAL A 46 11.17 3.53 4.48
CA VAL A 46 10.67 3.91 5.81
C VAL A 46 9.16 3.67 5.80
N THR A 47 8.71 2.70 6.59
CA THR A 47 7.28 2.46 6.86
C THR A 47 6.85 3.20 8.13
N GLU A 48 5.57 3.10 8.49
CA GLU A 48 5.06 3.64 9.75
C GLU A 48 5.83 3.10 10.97
N ILE A 49 6.31 1.84 10.91
CA ILE A 49 7.11 1.24 12.01
C ILE A 49 8.45 1.96 12.14
N GLU A 50 9.18 2.12 11.03
CA GLU A 50 10.44 2.85 11.05
C GLU A 50 10.23 4.32 11.42
N ALA A 51 9.16 4.95 10.93
CA ALA A 51 8.87 6.35 11.19
C ALA A 51 8.64 6.60 12.69
N ILE A 52 7.81 5.77 13.36
CA ILE A 52 7.59 5.89 14.81
C ILE A 52 8.91 5.72 15.56
N ARG A 53 9.69 4.67 15.23
CA ARG A 53 10.98 4.43 15.88
C ARG A 53 11.97 5.58 15.71
N ILE A 54 12.10 6.10 14.49
CA ILE A 54 13.04 7.18 14.16
C ILE A 54 12.64 8.51 14.82
N LEU A 55 11.34 8.84 14.81
CA LEU A 55 10.85 10.15 15.25
C LEU A 55 10.65 10.23 16.76
N THR A 56 10.37 9.12 17.43
CA THR A 56 10.01 9.14 18.87
C THR A 56 10.81 8.19 19.74
N GLY A 57 11.49 7.21 19.14
CA GLY A 57 12.16 6.12 19.86
C GLY A 57 11.23 5.01 20.35
N ALA A 58 9.91 5.13 20.14
CA ALA A 58 8.96 4.07 20.49
C ALA A 58 9.03 2.89 19.50
N GLU A 59 8.61 1.71 19.96
CA GLU A 59 8.39 0.55 19.09
C GLU A 59 6.94 0.50 18.62
N ALA A 60 6.73 0.12 17.37
CA ALA A 60 5.41 -0.09 16.79
C ALA A 60 5.29 -1.50 16.22
N VAL A 61 4.18 -2.17 16.50
CA VAL A 61 3.86 -3.51 16.00
C VAL A 61 2.53 -3.46 15.26
N PRO A 62 2.47 -3.79 13.96
CA PRO A 62 1.21 -3.90 13.25
C PRO A 62 0.41 -5.10 13.76
N ILE A 63 -0.86 -4.88 14.10
CA ILE A 63 -1.76 -5.91 14.65
C ILE A 63 -3.00 -6.16 13.79
N ALA A 64 -3.33 -5.24 12.88
CA ALA A 64 -4.41 -5.42 11.91
C ALA A 64 -4.21 -4.52 10.67
N SER A 65 -4.88 -4.87 9.58
CA SER A 65 -4.88 -4.13 8.31
C SER A 65 -6.21 -4.31 7.58
N GLY A 66 -6.60 -3.33 6.77
CA GLY A 66 -7.79 -3.43 5.92
C GLY A 66 -9.06 -3.01 6.64
N GLY A 67 -9.25 -1.70 6.82
CA GLY A 67 -10.48 -1.15 7.36
C GLY A 67 -11.64 -1.17 6.36
N LEU A 68 -12.82 -0.71 6.80
CA LEU A 68 -14.03 -0.63 5.98
C LEU A 68 -14.57 0.81 5.96
N GLY A 69 -15.42 1.12 4.98
CA GLY A 69 -16.11 2.41 4.92
C GLY A 69 -15.18 3.58 4.56
N GLY A 70 -14.27 3.40 3.62
CA GLY A 70 -13.28 4.41 3.23
C GLY A 70 -11.94 4.31 3.98
N ALA A 71 -11.76 3.27 4.79
CA ALA A 71 -10.54 2.97 5.53
C ALA A 71 -9.81 1.72 5.01
N GLU A 72 -9.99 1.35 3.74
CA GLU A 72 -9.48 0.10 3.15
C GLU A 72 -7.94 0.01 3.21
N GLY A 73 -7.26 1.15 3.20
CA GLY A 73 -5.80 1.24 3.37
C GLY A 73 -5.33 1.42 4.82
N ALA A 74 -6.21 1.29 5.82
CA ALA A 74 -5.84 1.50 7.22
C ALA A 74 -5.00 0.36 7.79
N ILE A 75 -4.10 0.72 8.70
CA ILE A 75 -3.27 -0.18 9.51
C ILE A 75 -3.49 0.14 10.98
N THR A 76 -3.60 -0.88 11.82
CA THR A 76 -3.66 -0.73 13.29
C THR A 76 -2.31 -1.10 13.87
N LEU A 77 -1.74 -0.18 14.66
CA LEU A 77 -0.45 -0.34 15.31
C LEU A 77 -0.63 -0.39 16.84
N MET A 78 0.07 -1.32 17.48
CA MET A 78 0.35 -1.29 18.92
C MET A 78 1.67 -0.54 19.12
N ILE A 79 1.63 0.58 19.83
CA ILE A 79 2.82 1.41 20.11
C ILE A 79 3.21 1.23 21.57
N LYS A 80 4.48 0.93 21.84
CA LYS A 80 5.03 0.76 23.20
C LYS A 80 6.35 1.52 23.35
N GLY A 81 6.60 2.05 24.55
CA GLY A 81 7.77 2.84 24.89
C GLY A 81 7.56 3.59 26.20
N GLU A 82 8.51 4.45 26.54
CA GLU A 82 8.37 5.38 27.67
C GLU A 82 7.23 6.38 27.40
N LYS A 83 6.68 6.95 28.47
CA LYS A 83 5.53 7.86 28.41
C LYS A 83 5.73 9.00 27.39
N ASP A 84 6.89 9.64 27.41
CA ASP A 84 7.18 10.76 26.51
C ASP A 84 7.31 10.31 25.04
N GLN A 85 7.81 9.10 24.79
CA GLN A 85 7.91 8.53 23.44
C GLN A 85 6.53 8.25 22.86
N VAL A 86 5.61 7.72 23.67
CA VAL A 86 4.23 7.43 23.27
C VAL A 86 3.46 8.74 23.05
N GLU A 87 3.58 9.72 23.94
CA GLU A 87 2.95 11.03 23.79
C GLU A 87 3.41 11.74 22.51
N LYS A 88 4.71 11.70 22.20
CA LYS A 88 5.25 12.19 20.92
C LYS A 88 4.66 11.45 19.72
N ALA A 89 4.53 10.12 19.81
CA ALA A 89 3.97 9.30 18.73
C ALA A 89 2.50 9.66 18.46
N ILE A 90 1.69 9.83 19.51
CA ILE A 90 0.30 10.27 19.40
C ILE A 90 0.25 11.62 18.68
N LYS A 91 1.03 12.60 19.14
CA LYS A 91 1.08 13.94 18.54
C LYS A 91 1.37 13.86 17.03
N TYR A 92 2.44 13.17 16.61
CA TYR A 92 2.78 13.09 15.20
C TYR A 92 1.75 12.33 14.36
N VAL A 93 1.14 11.28 14.91
CA VAL A 93 0.08 10.54 14.23
C VAL A 93 -1.16 11.43 14.03
N GLU A 94 -1.57 12.20 15.04
CA GLU A 94 -2.69 13.13 14.91
C GLU A 94 -2.42 14.26 13.91
N GLU A 95 -1.23 14.86 13.96
CA GLU A 95 -0.80 15.90 13.01
C GLU A 95 -0.78 15.40 11.54
N SER A 96 -0.64 14.09 11.33
CA SER A 96 -0.66 13.49 9.99
C SER A 96 -2.06 13.27 9.40
N LYS A 97 -3.13 13.41 10.20
CA LYS A 97 -4.52 13.16 9.76
C LYS A 97 -5.08 14.32 8.92
N GLY A 98 -6.13 14.02 8.14
CA GLY A 98 -6.83 15.01 7.32
C GLY A 98 -6.37 15.08 5.86
N ALA A 99 -5.47 14.18 5.43
CA ALA A 99 -5.12 14.02 4.02
C ALA A 99 -6.37 13.70 3.19
N LYS A 100 -6.56 14.44 2.09
CA LYS A 100 -7.64 14.22 1.14
C LYS A 100 -7.08 13.59 -0.13
N LEU A 101 -7.76 12.56 -0.61
CA LEU A 101 -7.46 12.02 -1.92
C LEU A 101 -7.73 13.08 -3.01
N PRO A 102 -6.86 13.19 -4.03
CA PRO A 102 -7.18 14.04 -5.18
C PRO A 102 -8.42 13.50 -5.89
N GLN A 103 -9.12 14.35 -6.65
CA GLN A 103 -10.22 13.89 -7.47
C GLN A 103 -9.69 12.95 -8.56
N PHE A 104 -10.12 11.70 -8.53
CA PHE A 104 -9.79 10.72 -9.56
C PHE A 104 -10.89 10.64 -10.60
N ARG A 105 -10.50 10.65 -11.88
CA ARG A 105 -11.39 10.27 -12.98
C ARG A 105 -11.37 8.75 -13.14
N LEU A 106 -12.15 8.07 -12.32
CA LEU A 106 -12.37 6.64 -12.45
C LEU A 106 -13.22 6.38 -13.70
N ARG A 107 -12.80 5.42 -14.53
CA ARG A 107 -13.61 4.90 -15.63
C ARG A 107 -14.27 3.59 -15.19
N SER A 108 -15.49 3.35 -15.64
CA SER A 108 -16.12 2.05 -15.49
C SER A 108 -15.34 1.00 -16.28
N CYS A 109 -15.12 -0.16 -15.67
CA CYS A 109 -14.52 -1.32 -16.33
C CYS A 109 -15.32 -1.73 -17.58
N HIS A 110 -16.64 -1.54 -17.58
CA HIS A 110 -17.52 -1.87 -18.72
C HIS A 110 -17.23 -1.03 -19.98
N GLY A 111 -16.69 0.18 -19.83
CA GLY A 111 -16.39 1.10 -20.93
C GLY A 111 -14.90 1.38 -21.10
N CYS A 112 -14.03 0.50 -20.59
CA CYS A 112 -12.58 0.72 -20.62
C CYS A 112 -12.03 0.49 -22.04
N PRO A 113 -11.39 1.49 -22.70
CA PRO A 113 -10.88 1.34 -24.06
C PRO A 113 -9.54 0.57 -24.14
N ASN A 114 -9.06 0.04 -23.02
CA ASN A 114 -7.75 -0.62 -22.97
C ASN A 114 -7.83 -2.03 -23.55
N VAL A 115 -7.33 -2.18 -24.78
CA VAL A 115 -7.26 -3.45 -25.51
C VAL A 115 -6.43 -4.53 -24.82
N ASN A 116 -5.55 -4.16 -23.89
CA ASN A 116 -4.73 -5.11 -23.11
C ASN A 116 -5.37 -5.50 -21.77
N CYS A 117 -6.57 -4.98 -21.46
CA CYS A 117 -7.32 -5.38 -20.28
C CYS A 117 -7.92 -6.77 -20.49
N ARG A 118 -7.61 -7.72 -19.59
CA ARG A 118 -8.14 -9.09 -19.66
C ARG A 118 -9.36 -9.30 -18.78
N PHE A 119 -9.95 -8.23 -18.24
CA PHE A 119 -11.13 -8.32 -17.41
C PHE A 119 -12.29 -8.90 -18.22
N PRO A 120 -12.76 -10.14 -17.93
CA PRO A 120 -13.90 -10.66 -18.64
C PRO A 120 -15.14 -10.00 -18.02
N LEU A 121 -15.84 -9.15 -18.78
CA LEU A 121 -17.05 -8.46 -18.31
C LEU A 121 -18.26 -9.41 -18.15
N THR A 122 -18.11 -10.68 -18.52
CA THR A 122 -19.17 -11.69 -18.52
C THR A 122 -18.68 -13.00 -17.87
N GLY A 123 -19.60 -13.74 -17.24
CA GLY A 123 -19.34 -15.12 -16.78
C GLY A 123 -18.65 -15.28 -15.43
N LYS A 124 -18.56 -14.23 -14.59
CA LYS A 124 -18.07 -14.34 -13.20
C LYS A 124 -19.20 -13.98 -12.23
N THR A 125 -19.39 -14.82 -11.22
CA THR A 125 -20.46 -14.70 -10.21
C THR A 125 -20.15 -13.71 -9.08
N TRP A 126 -18.94 -13.14 -9.08
CA TRP A 126 -18.41 -12.26 -8.02
C TRP A 126 -18.12 -10.84 -8.49
N MET A 127 -18.58 -10.48 -9.70
CA MET A 127 -18.49 -9.12 -10.25
C MET A 127 -19.82 -8.39 -10.09
#